data_AF-A0A0G1NCW9-F1
#
_entry.id   AF-A0A0G1NCW9-F1
#
_cell.length_a   1.000
_cell.length_b   1.000
_cell.length_c   1.000
_cell.angle_alpha   90.00
_cell.angle_beta   90.00
_cell.angle_gamma   90.00
#
_symmetry.space_group_name_H-M   'P 1'
#
loop_
_entity.id
_entity.type
_entity.pdbx_description
1 polymer ?
#
loop_
_entity_poly.entity_id
_entity_poly.type
_entity_poly.pdbx_seq_one_letter_code
_entity_poly.pdbx_strand_id
1 'polypeptide(L)'
;MKAVWYAEALHRALKGKNESDAGRIIARFSDVVSTRGHSGLLTRIVQEFQTISRRTYAHQKVLVVTAHEKGRARGAFAYEHYQKEGTISPDAVPEEIIDESIVGGYQLRGKHMLVDQSYKRLLADLYKNITRKH
;
A
#
# COMPACT_ATOMS: atom_id res chain seq x y z
N MET A 1 27.87 -11.20 9.35
CA MET A 1 26.39 -11.11 9.22
C MET A 1 26.00 -9.69 8.86
N LYS A 2 25.05 -9.46 7.92
CA LYS A 2 24.64 -8.11 7.50
C LYS A 2 23.40 -7.65 8.27
N ALA A 3 23.34 -6.37 8.65
CA ALA A 3 22.19 -5.77 9.35
C ALA A 3 20.87 -5.88 8.56
N VAL A 4 20.95 -5.84 7.22
CA VAL A 4 19.79 -5.99 6.32
C VAL A 4 19.05 -7.31 6.54
N TRP A 5 19.76 -8.43 6.68
CA TRP A 5 19.11 -9.74 6.86
C TRP A 5 18.39 -9.85 8.20
N TYR A 6 18.96 -9.24 9.23
CA TYR A 6 18.32 -9.14 10.55
C TYR A 6 17.05 -8.29 10.49
N ALA A 7 17.10 -7.16 9.79
CA ALA A 7 15.95 -6.29 9.59
C ALA A 7 14.83 -6.97 8.77
N GLU A 8 15.18 -7.71 7.71
CA GLU A 8 14.22 -8.50 6.93
C GLU A 8 13.58 -9.61 7.76
N ALA A 9 14.37 -10.34 8.56
CA ALA A 9 13.87 -11.39 9.44
C ALA A 9 12.91 -10.81 10.49
N LEU A 10 13.26 -9.68 11.12
CA LEU A 10 12.41 -8.99 12.08
C LEU A 10 11.09 -8.51 11.43
N HIS A 11 11.17 -7.91 10.25
CA HIS A 11 9.98 -7.46 9.50
C HIS A 11 9.03 -8.62 9.16
N ARG A 12 9.57 -9.78 8.75
CA ARG A 12 8.75 -10.97 8.50
C ARG A 12 8.15 -11.54 9.79
N ALA A 13 8.90 -11.56 10.89
CA ALA A 13 8.43 -12.06 12.18
C ALA A 13 7.29 -11.22 12.76
N LEU A 14 7.30 -9.92 12.52
CA LEU A 14 6.27 -8.98 12.98
C LEU A 14 5.03 -8.93 12.07
N LYS A 15 5.11 -9.45 10.84
CA LYS A 15 3.98 -9.38 9.89
C LYS A 15 2.76 -10.14 10.44
N GLY A 16 1.63 -9.45 10.57
CA GLY A 16 0.36 -10.02 11.02
C GLY A 16 0.29 -10.36 12.51
N LYS A 17 1.20 -9.81 13.33
CA LYS A 17 1.19 -9.97 14.79
C LYS A 17 0.52 -8.79 15.48
N ASN A 18 -0.15 -9.07 16.60
CA ASN A 18 -0.71 -8.03 17.47
C ASN A 18 0.42 -7.33 18.26
N GLU A 19 0.11 -6.20 18.90
CA GLU A 19 1.11 -5.39 19.63
C GLU A 19 1.77 -6.15 20.80
N SER A 20 1.01 -7.00 21.51
CA SER A 20 1.52 -7.80 22.64
C SER A 20 2.57 -8.82 22.19
N ASP A 21 2.30 -9.51 21.08
CA ASP A 21 3.21 -10.48 20.47
C ASP A 21 4.40 -9.78 19.82
N ALA A 22 4.18 -8.61 19.21
CA ALA A 22 5.24 -7.79 18.62
C ALA A 22 6.28 -7.38 19.67
N GLY A 23 5.85 -6.92 20.85
CA GLY A 23 6.75 -6.57 21.95
C GLY A 23 7.61 -7.75 22.40
N ARG A 24 7.01 -8.94 22.54
CA ARG A 24 7.74 -10.17 22.90
C ARG A 24 8.75 -10.59 21.83
N ILE A 25 8.38 -10.48 20.56
CA ILE A 25 9.27 -10.79 19.42
C ILE A 25 10.46 -9.84 19.40
N ILE A 26 10.25 -8.54 19.59
CA ILE A 26 11.32 -7.54 19.62
C ILE A 26 12.28 -7.79 20.78
N ALA A 27 11.75 -8.07 21.99
CA ALA A 27 12.58 -8.36 23.16
C ALA A 27 13.48 -9.60 22.90
N ARG A 28 12.88 -10.72 22.47
CA ARG A 28 13.63 -11.94 22.14
C ARG A 28 14.64 -11.72 21.02
N PHE A 29 14.28 -10.92 20.02
CA PHE A 29 15.18 -10.58 18.92
C PHE A 29 16.42 -9.82 19.43
N SER A 30 16.22 -8.83 20.31
CA SER A 30 17.32 -8.08 20.94
C SER A 30 18.25 -9.00 21.74
N ASP A 31 17.68 -9.94 22.49
CA ASP A 31 18.44 -10.92 23.27
C ASP A 31 19.28 -11.84 22.36
N VAL A 32 18.68 -12.34 21.27
CA VAL A 32 19.37 -13.20 20.29
C VAL A 32 20.50 -12.45 19.57
N VAL A 33 20.29 -11.18 19.23
CA VAL A 33 21.34 -10.36 18.59
C VAL A 33 22.48 -10.09 19.58
N SER A 34 22.15 -9.84 20.85
CA SER A 34 23.11 -9.53 21.89
C SER A 34 23.95 -10.76 22.29
N THR A 35 23.31 -11.91 22.49
CA THR A 35 23.98 -13.18 22.81
C THR A 35 24.93 -13.64 21.69
N ARG A 36 24.65 -13.28 20.44
CA ARG A 36 25.53 -13.55 19.29
C ARG A 36 26.67 -12.54 19.12
N GLY A 37 26.83 -11.58 20.04
CA GLY A 37 27.88 -10.56 19.97
C GLY A 37 27.66 -9.51 18.87
N HIS A 38 26.44 -9.40 18.35
CA HIS A 38 26.09 -8.48 17.26
C HIS A 38 25.40 -7.21 17.75
N SER A 39 25.52 -6.87 19.03
CA SER A 39 24.86 -5.69 19.64
C SER A 39 25.19 -4.38 18.92
N GLY A 40 26.42 -4.22 18.42
CA GLY A 40 26.82 -3.05 17.64
C GLY A 40 26.06 -2.88 16.31
N LEU A 41 25.35 -3.92 15.84
CA LEU A 41 24.51 -3.85 14.65
C LEU A 41 23.09 -3.36 14.94
N LEU A 42 22.65 -3.30 16.20
CA LEU A 42 21.27 -2.98 16.57
C LEU A 42 20.79 -1.65 15.96
N THR A 43 21.58 -0.59 16.09
CA THR A 43 21.24 0.73 15.52
C THR A 43 21.04 0.65 14.01
N ARG A 44 21.90 -0.10 13.31
CA ARG A 44 21.82 -0.27 11.86
C ARG A 44 20.64 -1.16 11.46
N ILE A 45 20.35 -2.20 12.23
CA ILE A 45 19.18 -3.07 12.03
C ILE A 45 17.89 -2.24 12.10
N VAL A 46 17.78 -1.33 13.08
CA VAL A 46 16.62 -0.43 13.21
C VAL A 46 16.47 0.47 11.98
N GLN A 47 17.56 1.07 11.49
CA GLN A 47 17.53 1.93 10.28
C GLN A 47 17.09 1.16 9.02
N GLU A 48 17.65 -0.04 8.82
CA GLU A 48 17.27 -0.91 7.70
C GLU A 48 15.82 -1.37 7.84
N PHE A 49 15.37 -1.71 9.05
CA PHE A 49 13.99 -2.08 9.33
C PHE A 49 13.03 -0.95 9.00
N GLN A 50 13.33 0.29 9.41
CA GLN A 50 12.53 1.46 9.05
C GLN A 50 12.43 1.64 7.53
N THR A 51 13.54 1.41 6.82
CA THR A 51 13.58 1.50 5.36
C THR A 51 12.69 0.44 4.71
N ILE A 52 12.77 -0.81 5.17
CA ILE A 52 11.93 -1.92 4.69
C ILE A 52 10.45 -1.62 4.98
N SER A 53 10.12 -1.24 6.21
CA SER A 53 8.75 -0.93 6.62
C SER A 53 8.14 0.22 5.79
N ARG A 54 8.91 1.28 5.54
CA ARG A 54 8.47 2.40 4.67
C ARG A 54 8.20 1.93 3.25
N ARG A 55 9.07 1.08 2.68
CA ARG A 55 8.88 0.54 1.32
C ARG A 55 7.64 -0.35 1.25
N THR A 56 7.47 -1.25 2.23
CA THR A 56 6.28 -2.12 2.32
C THR A 56 5.01 -1.29 2.39
N TYR A 57 4.97 -0.29 3.29
CA TYR A 57 3.82 0.59 3.44
C TYR A 57 3.53 1.38 2.15
N ALA A 58 4.56 1.96 1.52
CA ALA A 58 4.40 2.69 0.26
C ALA A 58 3.86 1.78 -0.88
N HIS A 59 4.21 0.49 -0.87
CA HIS A 59 3.69 -0.48 -1.84
C HIS A 59 2.26 -0.93 -1.55
N GLN A 60 1.78 -0.75 -0.31
CA GLN A 60 0.41 -1.05 0.11
C GLN A 60 -0.53 0.14 -0.10
N LYS A 61 -0.02 1.34 -0.39
CA LYS A 61 -0.87 2.51 -0.65
C LYS A 61 -1.63 2.36 -1.97
N VAL A 62 -2.92 2.67 -1.91
CA VAL A 62 -3.79 2.82 -3.09
C VAL A 62 -4.40 4.21 -3.05
N LEU A 63 -4.11 5.00 -4.07
CA LEU A 63 -4.65 6.34 -4.21
C LEU A 63 -6.09 6.25 -4.73
N VAL A 64 -7.02 6.83 -3.98
CA VAL A 64 -8.43 6.98 -4.36
C VAL A 64 -8.59 8.41 -4.89
N VAL A 65 -8.51 8.55 -6.21
CA VAL A 65 -8.51 9.85 -6.88
C VAL A 65 -9.93 10.22 -7.32
N THR A 66 -10.40 11.41 -6.93
CA THR A 66 -11.73 11.93 -7.28
C THR A 66 -11.64 13.39 -7.74
N ALA A 67 -12.62 13.85 -8.51
CA ALA A 67 -12.63 15.20 -9.06
C ALA A 67 -12.87 16.29 -7.99
N HIS A 68 -13.75 15.99 -7.04
CA HIS A 68 -14.21 16.91 -6.01
C HIS A 68 -14.61 16.14 -4.75
N GLU A 69 -14.75 16.83 -3.61
CA GLU A 69 -15.16 16.21 -2.34
C GLU A 69 -16.47 15.42 -2.43
N LYS A 70 -17.43 15.90 -3.24
CA LYS A 70 -18.71 15.21 -3.48
C LYS A 70 -18.54 13.80 -4.07
N GLY A 71 -17.40 13.53 -4.71
CA GLY A 71 -17.05 12.23 -5.29
C GLY A 71 -16.41 11.25 -4.32
N ARG A 72 -15.97 11.68 -3.13
CA ARG A 72 -15.23 10.84 -2.17
C ARG A 72 -16.00 9.57 -1.80
N ALA A 73 -17.28 9.68 -1.48
CA ALA A 73 -18.11 8.52 -1.12
C ALA A 73 -18.15 7.46 -2.23
N ARG A 74 -18.17 7.88 -3.49
CA ARG A 74 -18.14 6.96 -4.64
C ARG A 74 -16.77 6.30 -4.80
N GLY A 75 -15.69 7.05 -4.58
CA GLY A 75 -14.33 6.53 -4.58
C GLY A 75 -14.10 5.51 -3.46
N ALA A 76 -14.57 5.81 -2.25
CA ALA A 76 -14.50 4.91 -1.09
C ALA A 76 -15.29 3.62 -1.33
N PHE A 77 -16.53 3.73 -1.83
CA PHE A 77 -17.33 2.55 -2.20
C PHE A 77 -16.62 1.69 -3.25
N ALA A 78 -16.02 2.31 -4.27
CA ALA A 78 -15.27 1.59 -5.28
C ALA A 78 -14.06 0.88 -4.67
N TYR A 79 -13.30 1.55 -3.81
CA TYR A 79 -12.17 0.95 -3.10
C TYR A 79 -12.60 -0.31 -2.34
N GLU A 80 -13.66 -0.22 -1.53
CA GLU A 80 -14.20 -1.37 -0.78
C GLU A 80 -14.65 -2.51 -1.70
N HIS A 81 -15.32 -2.16 -2.81
CA HIS A 81 -15.77 -3.14 -3.80
C HIS A 81 -14.59 -3.89 -4.43
N TYR A 82 -13.58 -3.19 -4.92
CA TYR A 82 -12.40 -3.81 -5.53
C TYR A 82 -11.50 -4.53 -4.51
N GLN A 83 -11.56 -4.15 -3.23
CA GLN A 83 -10.93 -4.92 -2.15
C GLN A 83 -11.66 -6.26 -1.93
N LYS A 84 -13.00 -6.26 -1.91
CA LYS A 84 -13.82 -7.49 -1.80
C LYS A 84 -13.65 -8.42 -3.00
N GLU A 85 -13.49 -7.87 -4.20
CA GLU A 85 -13.23 -8.65 -5.41
C GLU A 85 -11.79 -9.18 -5.51
N GLY A 86 -10.89 -8.77 -4.59
CA GLY A 86 -9.50 -9.20 -4.56
C GLY A 86 -8.58 -8.47 -5.56
N THR A 87 -9.08 -7.43 -6.23
CA THR A 87 -8.25 -6.56 -7.09
C THR A 87 -7.31 -5.70 -6.24
N ILE A 88 -7.79 -5.24 -5.08
CA ILE A 88 -7.00 -4.52 -4.08
C ILE A 88 -6.65 -5.47 -2.94
N SER A 89 -5.40 -5.44 -2.51
CA SER A 89 -4.93 -6.25 -1.36
C SER A 89 -5.72 -5.89 -0.09
N PRO A 90 -6.08 -6.86 0.77
CA PRO A 90 -6.69 -6.59 2.07
C PRO A 90 -5.82 -5.68 2.96
N ASP A 91 -4.50 -5.83 2.87
CA ASP A 91 -3.51 -5.01 3.60
C ASP A 91 -3.29 -3.62 2.96
N ALA A 92 -4.01 -3.28 1.89
CA ALA A 92 -3.83 -1.99 1.23
C ALA A 92 -4.42 -0.85 2.09
N VAL A 93 -3.80 0.32 1.99
CA VAL A 93 -4.22 1.51 2.73
C VAL A 93 -4.72 2.54 1.72
N PRO A 94 -6.00 2.97 1.80
CA PRO A 94 -6.53 3.99 0.92
C PRO A 94 -5.95 5.36 1.28
N GLU A 95 -5.58 6.14 0.27
CA GLU A 95 -5.18 7.54 0.40
C GLU A 95 -6.04 8.36 -0.57
N GLU A 96 -6.93 9.20 -0.03
CA GLU A 96 -7.83 10.01 -0.84
C GLU A 96 -7.11 11.22 -1.42
N ILE A 97 -7.28 11.42 -2.73
CA ILE A 97 -6.71 12.57 -3.45
C ILE A 97 -7.80 13.23 -4.27
N ILE A 98 -7.83 14.56 -4.24
CA ILE A 98 -8.63 15.36 -5.16
C ILE A 98 -7.74 15.81 -6.29
N ASP A 99 -8.13 15.48 -7.51
CA ASP A 99 -7.43 15.82 -8.74
C ASP A 99 -8.44 16.50 -9.67
N GLU A 100 -8.38 17.83 -9.76
CA GLU A 100 -9.31 18.62 -10.57
C GLU A 100 -9.12 18.40 -12.08
N SER A 101 -8.04 17.71 -12.51
CA SER A 101 -7.84 17.37 -13.91
C SER A 101 -8.79 16.26 -14.40
N ILE A 102 -9.37 15.48 -13.48
CA ILE A 102 -10.47 14.58 -13.80
C ILE A 102 -11.81 15.33 -13.69
N VAL A 103 -12.57 15.36 -14.78
CA VAL A 103 -13.87 16.05 -14.85
C VAL A 103 -14.92 15.41 -13.93
N GLY A 104 -14.77 14.12 -13.65
CA GLY A 104 -15.69 13.35 -12.81
C GLY A 104 -15.39 11.86 -12.84
N GLY A 105 -16.10 11.11 -11.99
CA GLY A 105 -15.82 9.70 -11.75
C GLY A 105 -14.74 9.50 -10.67
N TYR A 106 -14.02 8.38 -10.75
CA TYR A 106 -12.96 8.05 -9.80
C TYR A 106 -11.83 7.27 -10.49
N GLN A 107 -10.64 7.27 -9.88
CA GLN A 107 -9.56 6.36 -10.23
C GLN A 107 -8.96 5.74 -8.98
N LEU A 108 -8.64 4.45 -9.05
CA LEU A 108 -7.87 3.74 -8.01
C LEU A 108 -6.49 3.46 -8.58
N ARG A 109 -5.46 4.07 -8.00
CA ARG A 109 -4.07 3.93 -8.46
C ARG A 109 -3.25 3.24 -7.39
N GLY A 110 -2.82 2.01 -7.66
CA GLY A 110 -1.87 1.26 -6.83
C GLY A 110 -0.57 1.01 -7.59
N LYS A 111 0.44 0.45 -6.93
CA LYS A 111 1.74 0.17 -7.56
C LYS A 111 1.65 -0.66 -8.86
N HIS A 112 0.75 -1.63 -8.88
CA HIS A 112 0.57 -2.58 -9.99
C HIS A 112 -0.86 -2.60 -10.53
N MET A 113 -1.67 -1.59 -10.18
CA MET A 113 -3.06 -1.53 -10.63
C MET A 113 -3.49 -0.11 -10.96
N LEU A 114 -4.34 0.00 -11.99
CA LEU A 114 -5.07 1.20 -12.32
C LEU A 114 -6.50 0.81 -12.67
N VAL A 115 -7.45 1.24 -11.86
CA VAL A 115 -8.87 1.19 -12.19
C VAL A 115 -9.33 2.61 -12.47
N ASP A 116 -9.65 2.93 -13.72
CA ASP A 116 -9.96 4.30 -14.13
C ASP A 116 -11.43 4.46 -14.54
N GLN A 117 -12.34 4.73 -13.63
CA GLN A 117 -13.73 5.01 -13.98
C GLN A 117 -13.99 6.52 -14.15
N SER A 118 -13.00 7.26 -14.66
CA SER A 118 -13.16 8.67 -14.98
C SER A 118 -14.03 8.88 -16.22
N TYR A 119 -14.82 9.95 -16.22
CA TYR A 119 -15.75 10.25 -17.32
C TYR A 119 -15.03 10.50 -18.64
N LYS A 120 -13.82 11.08 -18.60
CA LYS A 120 -13.00 11.31 -19.79
C LYS A 120 -12.64 9.99 -20.48
N ARG A 121 -12.23 8.96 -19.71
CA ARG A 121 -11.94 7.63 -20.26
C ARG A 121 -13.20 6.99 -20.84
N LEU A 122 -14.29 6.99 -20.07
CA LEU A 122 -15.57 6.39 -20.50
C LEU A 122 -16.10 7.01 -21.79
N LEU A 123 -16.02 8.34 -21.93
CA LEU A 123 -16.46 9.04 -23.13
C LEU A 123 -15.55 8.71 -24.33
N ALA A 124 -14.24 8.64 -24.13
CA ALA A 124 -13.30 8.24 -25.17
C ALA A 124 -13.54 6.80 -25.64
N ASP A 125 -13.79 5.88 -24.71
CA ASP A 125 -14.10 4.48 -25.03
C ASP A 125 -15.44 4.36 -25.77
N LEU A 126 -16.47 5.12 -25.35
CA LEU A 126 -17.73 5.20 -26.06
C LEU A 126 -17.54 5.71 -27.50
N TYR A 127 -16.80 6.81 -27.67
CA TYR A 127 -16.53 7.38 -29.00
C TYR A 127 -15.81 6.38 -29.90
N LYS A 128 -14.79 5.69 -29.40
CA LYS A 128 -14.09 4.62 -30.13
C LYS A 128 -15.04 3.49 -30.52
N ASN A 129 -15.88 3.05 -29.61
CA ASN A 129 -16.82 1.95 -29.88
C ASN A 129 -17.84 2.32 -30.96
N ILE A 130 -18.29 3.58 -30.99
CA ILE A 130 -19.21 4.08 -32.02
C ILE A 130 -18.49 4.21 -33.37
N THR A 131 -17.26 4.75 -33.39
CA THR A 131 -16.50 5.02 -34.61
C THR A 131 -15.81 3.80 -35.21
N ARG A 132 -15.57 2.74 -34.43
CA ARG A 132 -14.95 1.50 -34.89
C ARG A 132 -15.92 0.55 -35.62
N LYS A 133 -17.20 0.94 -35.74
CA LYS A 133 -18.11 0.38 -36.75
C LYS A 133 -18.07 1.26 -38.00
N HIS A 134 -17.12 0.95 -38.90
CA HIS A 134 -17.25 0.85 -40.36
C HIS A 134 -15.89 0.52 -40.97
#